data_AF-A0A364N430-F1
#
_entry.id   AF-A0A364N430-F1
#
_cell.length_a   1.000
_cell.length_b   1.000
_cell.length_c   1.000
_cell.angle_alpha   90.00
_cell.angle_beta   90.00
_cell.angle_gamma   90.00
#
_symmetry.space_group_name_H-M   'P 1'
#
loop_
_entity.id
_entity.type
_entity.pdbx_description
1 polymer ?
#
loop_
_entity_poly.entity_id
_entity_poly.type
_entity_poly.pdbx_seq_one_letter_code
_entity_poly.pdbx_strand_id
1 'polypeptide(L)'
;MGNFDFGELGSICSYAKGKYEERAEMKRRHRRSTSDPAMMGSARKQQTYGKLHKPPMVQSLHERHERPRNRLQKSRPQSLVSVVQPTSYLFVLEYDPYPYNTRPSQFLGVYSSIDTVTAGAFAHGAYSFSREGLLDGSEYLSPTGRIKIVSHMVQSTGVTAVLPEETPKRDGQPMRLDIPHPLTQQAPRFDSQQDLSRPRKSEDTVFLALHESPQTAFCVGMFTSKNLAWGACLKDKAWLEASDNLTEQERSVGEDNEPRISARLVGSGRHCWFVREFSVDGMGR
;
A
#
# COMPACT_ATOMS: atom_id res chain seq x y z
N MET A 1 -42.40 12.50 37.19
CA MET A 1 -42.74 11.37 36.29
C MET A 1 -42.84 11.95 34.88
N GLY A 2 -41.87 11.66 34.02
CA GLY A 2 -41.87 12.09 32.62
C GLY A 2 -41.47 10.89 31.77
N ASN A 3 -42.43 10.36 31.01
CA ASN A 3 -42.21 9.33 30.00
C ASN A 3 -41.50 9.95 28.80
N PHE A 4 -40.38 9.37 28.38
CA PHE A 4 -39.81 9.59 27.07
C PHE A 4 -40.04 8.34 26.22
N ASP A 5 -40.89 8.48 25.21
CA ASP A 5 -41.14 7.48 24.18
C ASP A 5 -39.87 7.25 23.36
N PHE A 6 -39.36 6.02 23.38
CA PHE A 6 -38.33 5.52 22.48
C PHE A 6 -39.00 5.04 21.20
N GLY A 7 -39.21 5.95 20.26
CA GLY A 7 -39.68 5.62 18.92
C GLY A 7 -38.95 6.48 17.90
N GLU A 8 -37.85 5.94 17.34
CA GLU A 8 -37.27 6.26 16.02
C GLU A 8 -35.76 5.97 15.96
N LEU A 9 -35.35 4.69 16.02
CA LEU A 9 -33.97 4.27 15.72
C LEU A 9 -33.91 2.98 14.88
N GLY A 10 -34.90 2.78 14.00
CA GLY A 10 -35.01 1.58 13.17
C GLY A 10 -34.83 1.76 11.65
N SER A 11 -34.62 2.99 11.15
CA SER A 11 -34.85 3.30 9.72
C SER A 11 -33.62 3.23 8.80
N ILE A 12 -32.40 3.09 9.32
CA ILE A 12 -31.19 3.13 8.47
C ILE A 12 -30.73 1.73 8.02
N CYS A 13 -31.06 0.67 8.78
CA CYS A 13 -30.71 -0.71 8.42
C CYS A 13 -31.66 -1.37 7.40
N SER A 14 -32.83 -0.78 7.12
CA SER A 14 -33.82 -1.34 6.19
C SER A 14 -33.51 -1.04 4.72
N TYR A 15 -32.84 0.08 4.43
CA TYR A 15 -32.55 0.50 3.05
C TYR A 15 -31.51 -0.40 2.35
N ALA A 16 -30.45 -0.78 3.07
CA ALA A 16 -29.39 -1.64 2.53
C ALA A 16 -29.88 -3.08 2.28
N LYS A 17 -30.78 -3.59 3.13
CA LYS A 17 -31.38 -4.93 2.97
C LYS A 17 -32.34 -4.97 1.76
N GLY A 18 -33.18 -3.94 1.59
CA GLY A 18 -34.10 -3.85 0.45
C GLY A 18 -33.39 -3.81 -0.91
N LYS A 19 -32.29 -3.06 -1.02
CA LYS A 19 -31.50 -2.99 -2.28
C LYS A 19 -30.78 -4.30 -2.62
N TYR A 20 -30.44 -5.12 -1.62
CA TYR A 20 -29.80 -6.41 -1.85
C TYR A 20 -30.82 -7.48 -2.29
N GLU A 21 -32.02 -7.48 -1.69
CA GLU A 21 -33.12 -8.39 -2.06
C GLU A 21 -33.65 -8.10 -3.47
N GLU A 22 -33.82 -6.82 -3.85
CA GLU A 22 -34.24 -6.40 -5.20
C GLU A 22 -33.26 -6.90 -6.29
N ARG A 23 -31.95 -6.84 -6.01
CA ARG A 23 -30.89 -7.27 -6.94
C ARG A 23 -30.77 -8.80 -7.02
N ALA A 24 -31.08 -9.50 -5.93
CA ALA A 24 -31.12 -10.96 -5.89
C ALA A 24 -32.33 -11.51 -6.67
N GLU A 25 -33.47 -10.81 -6.63
CA GLU A 25 -34.68 -11.24 -7.32
C GLU A 25 -34.65 -11.01 -8.83
N MET A 26 -34.05 -9.90 -9.31
CA MET A 26 -33.82 -9.68 -10.74
C MET A 26 -32.92 -10.76 -11.37
N LYS A 27 -31.91 -11.25 -10.63
CA LYS A 27 -31.06 -12.36 -11.11
C LYS A 27 -31.79 -13.71 -11.15
N ARG A 28 -32.82 -13.93 -10.32
CA ARG A 28 -33.63 -15.16 -10.35
C ARG A 28 -34.64 -15.16 -11.49
N ARG A 29 -35.20 -14.01 -11.86
CA ARG A 29 -36.17 -13.89 -12.97
C ARG A 29 -35.53 -14.09 -14.35
N HIS A 30 -34.25 -13.74 -14.52
CA HIS A 30 -33.56 -13.91 -15.81
C HIS A 30 -33.15 -15.36 -16.13
N ARG A 31 -33.32 -16.31 -15.19
CA ARG A 31 -32.98 -17.73 -15.39
C ARG A 31 -34.17 -18.64 -15.73
N ARG A 32 -35.38 -18.09 -15.93
CA ARG A 32 -36.59 -18.88 -16.26
C ARG A 32 -37.41 -18.28 -17.40
N SER A 33 -36.78 -18.02 -18.54
CA SER A 33 -37.52 -17.86 -19.80
C SER A 33 -36.59 -18.09 -20.98
N THR A 34 -36.59 -19.31 -21.51
CA THR A 34 -36.17 -19.67 -22.87
C THR A 34 -36.72 -21.07 -23.13
N SER A 35 -37.97 -21.12 -23.60
CA SER A 35 -38.54 -22.31 -24.21
C SER A 35 -39.07 -21.89 -25.58
N ASP A 36 -38.35 -22.29 -26.63
CA ASP A 36 -38.83 -22.23 -28.00
C ASP A 36 -38.20 -23.42 -28.75
N PRO A 37 -39.00 -24.37 -29.28
CA PRO A 37 -38.50 -25.35 -30.24
C PRO A 37 -39.04 -25.03 -31.64
N ALA A 38 -38.09 -24.91 -32.57
CA ALA A 38 -38.32 -24.80 -34.00
C ALA A 38 -38.93 -26.07 -34.61
N MET A 39 -39.86 -25.83 -35.55
CA MET A 39 -40.14 -26.53 -36.81
C MET A 39 -39.42 -27.87 -37.09
N MET A 40 -40.18 -28.92 -37.45
CA MET A 40 -39.95 -29.68 -38.69
C MET A 40 -41.01 -30.76 -39.01
N GLY A 41 -41.33 -30.90 -40.31
CA GLY A 41 -41.86 -32.11 -40.96
C GLY A 41 -43.07 -31.86 -41.87
N SER A 42 -43.22 -32.36 -43.10
CA SER A 42 -42.41 -33.05 -44.11
C SER A 42 -43.35 -33.36 -45.29
N ALA A 43 -42.92 -33.26 -46.56
CA ALA A 43 -43.35 -34.12 -47.70
C ALA A 43 -42.80 -33.57 -49.04
N ARG A 44 -41.76 -34.18 -49.63
CA ARG A 44 -41.78 -35.22 -50.69
C ARG A 44 -42.16 -34.75 -52.10
N LYS A 45 -41.18 -34.83 -53.02
CA LYS A 45 -41.27 -35.21 -54.46
C LYS A 45 -39.83 -35.22 -55.03
N GLN A 46 -39.15 -36.37 -55.16
CA GLN A 46 -39.00 -37.20 -56.39
C GLN A 46 -38.65 -36.43 -57.67
N GLN A 47 -37.49 -36.76 -58.28
CA GLN A 47 -37.21 -36.99 -59.72
C GLN A 47 -35.67 -37.09 -59.96
N THR A 48 -35.10 -38.28 -60.24
CA THR A 48 -34.76 -38.93 -61.54
C THR A 48 -33.58 -38.34 -62.35
N TYR A 49 -32.51 -39.15 -62.44
CA TYR A 49 -31.53 -39.41 -63.51
C TYR A 49 -30.91 -38.28 -64.39
N GLY A 50 -29.57 -38.26 -64.46
CA GLY A 50 -28.78 -37.65 -65.53
C GLY A 50 -27.29 -38.07 -65.46
N LYS A 51 -26.75 -38.66 -66.53
CA LYS A 51 -25.39 -39.23 -66.64
C LYS A 51 -24.30 -38.16 -66.94
N LEU A 52 -23.10 -38.43 -66.42
CA LEU A 52 -21.73 -38.08 -66.87
C LEU A 52 -21.41 -36.67 -67.41
N HIS A 53 -20.49 -35.98 -66.73
CA HIS A 53 -19.24 -35.44 -67.31
C HIS A 53 -18.14 -35.39 -66.21
N LYS A 54 -16.91 -35.81 -66.53
CA LYS A 54 -15.66 -35.89 -65.71
C LYS A 54 -14.81 -34.60 -65.83
N PRO A 55 -13.61 -34.40 -65.18
CA PRO A 55 -13.03 -34.72 -63.84
C PRO A 55 -12.45 -33.39 -63.16
N PRO A 56 -11.57 -33.31 -62.09
CA PRO A 56 -10.25 -33.98 -61.89
C PRO A 56 -9.99 -34.57 -60.48
N MET A 57 -8.92 -35.38 -60.40
CA MET A 57 -8.26 -35.85 -59.17
C MET A 57 -7.64 -34.67 -58.41
N VAL A 58 -7.80 -34.65 -57.08
CA VAL A 58 -6.91 -33.89 -56.19
C VAL A 58 -6.39 -34.84 -55.13
N GLN A 59 -5.07 -34.98 -55.15
CA GLN A 59 -4.24 -35.74 -54.21
C GLN A 59 -4.58 -35.30 -52.78
N SER A 60 -4.90 -36.25 -51.91
CA SER A 60 -5.03 -35.99 -50.48
C SER A 60 -3.65 -35.70 -49.88
N LEU A 61 -3.23 -34.44 -49.99
CA LEU A 61 -2.37 -33.80 -49.00
C LEU A 61 -3.05 -33.90 -47.63
N HIS A 62 -2.21 -33.93 -46.59
CA HIS A 62 -2.52 -34.11 -45.16
C HIS A 62 -2.30 -35.54 -44.64
N GLU A 63 -1.05 -36.02 -44.80
CA GLU A 63 -0.36 -36.62 -43.65
C GLU A 63 -0.64 -35.74 -42.42
N ARG A 64 -1.41 -36.27 -41.47
CA ARG A 64 -1.58 -35.63 -40.16
C ARG A 64 -0.26 -35.76 -39.42
N HIS A 65 0.63 -34.79 -39.65
CA HIS A 65 1.72 -34.49 -38.73
C HIS A 65 1.11 -34.21 -37.36
N GLU A 66 1.17 -35.19 -36.46
CA GLU A 66 0.88 -35.01 -35.04
C GLU A 66 1.87 -33.99 -34.49
N ARG A 67 1.45 -32.73 -34.43
CA ARG A 67 2.20 -31.71 -33.69
C ARG A 67 2.09 -32.02 -32.19
N PRO A 68 3.20 -32.19 -31.47
CA PRO A 68 3.14 -32.35 -30.03
C PRO A 68 2.61 -31.05 -29.40
N ARG A 69 1.42 -31.12 -28.81
CA ARG A 69 0.87 -30.02 -27.99
C ARG A 69 1.72 -29.91 -26.72
N ASN A 70 2.72 -29.03 -26.74
CA ASN A 70 3.34 -28.51 -25.54
C ASN A 70 2.27 -27.78 -24.71
N ARG A 71 1.64 -28.52 -23.79
CA ARG A 71 0.78 -27.92 -22.77
C ARG A 71 1.69 -27.21 -21.78
N LEU A 72 1.64 -25.89 -21.80
CA LEU A 72 2.24 -25.01 -20.80
C LEU A 72 1.70 -25.45 -19.42
N GLN A 73 2.48 -26.23 -18.67
CA GLN A 73 2.15 -26.54 -17.28
C GLN A 73 2.38 -25.24 -16.50
N LYS A 74 1.27 -24.59 -16.11
CA LYS A 74 1.32 -23.51 -15.13
C LYS A 74 1.83 -24.12 -13.83
N SER A 75 3.13 -23.97 -13.56
CA SER A 75 3.71 -24.09 -12.23
C SER A 75 2.84 -23.25 -11.30
N ARG A 76 1.99 -23.89 -10.50
CA ARG A 76 1.40 -23.21 -9.35
C ARG A 76 2.54 -23.06 -8.37
N PRO A 77 2.96 -21.84 -8.02
CA PRO A 77 3.86 -21.68 -6.89
C PRO A 77 3.18 -22.36 -5.71
N GLN A 78 3.86 -23.34 -5.12
CA GLN A 78 3.41 -23.92 -3.85
C GLN A 78 3.24 -22.73 -2.90
N SER A 79 1.99 -22.48 -2.53
CA SER A 79 1.67 -21.54 -1.45
C SER A 79 2.34 -22.09 -0.22
N LEU A 80 3.57 -21.62 0.05
CA LEU A 80 4.12 -21.62 1.39
C LEU A 80 3.02 -21.01 2.25
N VAL A 81 2.46 -21.82 3.14
CA VAL A 81 1.53 -21.36 4.16
C VAL A 81 2.27 -20.22 4.83
N SER A 82 1.85 -18.99 4.52
CA SER A 82 2.43 -17.77 5.07
C SER A 82 2.35 -17.93 6.58
N VAL A 83 3.50 -18.21 7.20
CA VAL A 83 3.63 -18.07 8.64
C VAL A 83 3.41 -16.59 8.86
N VAL A 84 2.19 -16.23 9.26
CA VAL A 84 1.84 -14.86 9.63
C VAL A 84 2.80 -14.48 10.73
N GLN A 85 3.84 -13.71 10.37
CA GLN A 85 4.73 -13.15 11.38
C GLN A 85 3.85 -12.32 12.33
N PRO A 86 3.98 -12.51 13.65
CA PRO A 86 3.23 -11.71 14.60
C PRO A 86 3.56 -10.24 14.33
N THR A 87 2.53 -9.43 14.13
CA THR A 87 2.66 -7.99 13.98
C THR A 87 3.18 -7.44 15.30
N SER A 88 4.43 -6.95 15.32
CA SER A 88 4.99 -6.26 16.47
C SER A 88 4.43 -4.83 16.54
N TYR A 89 4.10 -4.40 17.74
CA TYR A 89 3.79 -3.01 18.04
C TYR A 89 5.02 -2.39 18.70
N LEU A 90 5.41 -1.19 18.26
CA LEU A 90 6.41 -0.36 18.92
C LEU A 90 5.78 0.98 19.30
N PHE A 91 6.42 1.68 20.22
CA PHE A 91 5.97 2.96 20.73
C PHE A 91 6.82 4.07 20.15
N VAL A 92 6.19 5.03 19.49
CA VAL A 92 6.83 6.22 18.93
C VAL A 92 6.64 7.37 19.91
N LEU A 93 7.74 8.06 20.21
CA LEU A 93 7.74 9.25 21.05
C LEU A 93 7.69 10.50 20.16
N GLU A 94 6.63 11.27 20.26
CA GLU A 94 6.38 12.47 19.45
C GLU A 94 6.33 13.72 20.33
N TYR A 95 7.06 14.76 19.97
CA TYR A 95 7.04 16.06 20.62
C TYR A 95 6.25 17.07 19.80
N ASP A 96 5.26 17.70 20.42
CA ASP A 96 4.41 18.72 19.84
C ASP A 96 4.66 20.08 20.56
N PRO A 97 5.32 21.04 19.89
CA PRO A 97 5.75 22.28 20.52
C PRO A 97 4.59 23.23 20.85
N TYR A 98 4.74 24.00 21.93
CA TYR A 98 3.84 25.09 22.27
C TYR A 98 4.34 26.43 21.66
N PRO A 99 3.45 27.28 21.11
CA PRO A 99 2.02 27.07 20.94
C PRO A 99 1.70 25.99 19.90
N TYR A 100 0.71 25.16 20.19
CA TYR A 100 0.34 24.01 19.36
C TYR A 100 -0.09 24.44 17.95
N ASN A 101 0.17 23.57 16.97
CA ASN A 101 -0.15 23.79 15.54
C ASN A 101 0.54 25.00 14.90
N THR A 102 1.60 25.54 15.52
CA THR A 102 2.42 26.61 14.91
C THR A 102 3.65 26.07 14.19
N ARG A 103 4.09 24.86 14.58
CA ARG A 103 5.23 24.15 14.01
C ARG A 103 4.91 22.67 13.97
N PRO A 104 5.44 21.94 12.98
CA PRO A 104 5.27 20.50 12.90
C PRO A 104 5.86 19.80 14.13
N SER A 105 5.26 18.67 14.51
CA SER A 105 5.75 17.83 15.59
C SER A 105 7.05 17.12 15.20
N GLN A 106 7.80 16.70 16.22
CA GLN A 106 9.11 16.06 16.07
C GLN A 106 9.05 14.63 16.61
N PHE A 107 9.53 13.68 15.82
CA PHE A 107 9.67 12.28 16.24
C PHE A 107 11.01 12.11 16.96
N LEU A 108 10.94 11.85 18.27
CA LEU A 108 12.09 11.79 19.18
C LEU A 108 12.73 10.41 19.24
N GLY A 109 11.95 9.34 19.09
CA GLY A 109 12.47 7.98 19.17
C GLY A 109 11.41 6.91 18.97
N VAL A 110 11.87 5.66 18.83
CA VAL A 110 11.03 4.46 18.76
C VAL A 110 11.51 3.46 19.79
N TYR A 111 10.58 2.84 20.50
CA TYR A 111 10.84 2.04 21.70
C TYR A 111 10.04 0.73 21.67
N SER A 112 10.60 -0.32 22.26
CA SER A 112 9.99 -1.66 22.26
C SER A 112 8.87 -1.82 23.29
N SER A 113 8.89 -1.05 24.38
CA SER A 113 7.98 -1.22 25.52
C SER A 113 7.51 0.10 26.08
N ILE A 114 6.39 0.07 26.83
CA ILE A 114 5.85 1.23 27.56
C ILE A 114 6.86 1.76 28.58
N ASP A 115 7.60 0.88 29.26
CA ASP A 115 8.58 1.29 30.26
C ASP A 115 9.75 2.04 29.61
N THR A 116 10.26 1.55 28.46
CA THR A 116 11.37 2.19 27.75
C THR A 116 10.97 3.52 27.12
N VAL A 117 9.77 3.62 26.53
CA VAL A 117 9.28 4.90 25.98
C VAL A 117 8.99 5.93 27.07
N THR A 118 8.47 5.52 28.23
CA THR A 118 8.22 6.42 29.35
C THR A 118 9.54 6.92 29.94
N ALA A 119 10.56 6.06 30.07
CA ALA A 119 11.91 6.49 30.43
C ALA A 119 12.49 7.48 29.42
N GLY A 120 12.28 7.23 28.11
CA GLY A 120 12.63 8.16 27.04
C GLY A 120 11.90 9.51 27.17
N ALA A 121 10.60 9.51 27.47
CA ALA A 121 9.83 10.73 27.69
C ALA A 121 10.44 11.60 28.80
N PHE A 122 10.83 10.99 29.92
CA PHE A 122 11.51 11.70 31.01
C PHE A 122 12.89 12.22 30.58
N ALA A 123 13.66 11.46 29.80
CA ALA A 123 14.93 11.91 29.25
C ALA A 123 14.77 13.14 28.33
N HIS A 124 13.61 13.29 27.68
CA HIS A 124 13.24 14.44 26.85
C HIS A 124 12.50 15.55 27.61
N GLY A 125 12.49 15.52 28.95
CA GLY A 125 11.96 16.61 29.78
C GLY A 125 10.46 16.55 30.06
N ALA A 126 9.83 15.39 29.90
CA ALA A 126 8.51 15.15 30.46
C ALA A 126 8.56 15.30 32.00
N TYR A 127 7.59 16.01 32.59
CA TYR A 127 7.56 16.20 34.06
C TYR A 127 6.19 15.96 34.69
N SER A 128 5.10 16.04 33.93
CA SER A 128 3.75 15.77 34.42
C SER A 128 2.87 15.22 33.30
N PHE A 129 1.77 14.55 33.66
CA PHE A 129 0.79 14.11 32.67
C PHE A 129 -0.06 15.31 32.20
N SER A 130 -0.49 15.26 30.94
CA SER A 130 -1.60 16.11 30.50
C SER A 130 -2.92 15.60 31.09
N ARG A 131 -4.02 16.31 30.82
CA ARG A 131 -5.34 15.85 31.26
C ARG A 131 -5.70 14.50 30.64
N GLU A 132 -5.38 14.35 29.37
CA GLU A 132 -5.58 13.15 28.58
C GLU A 132 -4.63 12.04 29.06
N GLY A 133 -3.34 12.36 29.22
CA GLY A 133 -2.35 11.40 29.68
C GLY A 133 -2.53 10.92 31.11
N LEU A 134 -3.27 11.64 31.95
CA LEU A 134 -3.62 11.17 33.30
C LEU A 134 -4.53 9.93 33.25
N LEU A 135 -5.25 9.72 32.16
CA LEU A 135 -6.16 8.60 31.98
C LEU A 135 -5.47 7.35 31.41
N ASP A 136 -4.57 7.53 30.44
CA ASP A 136 -4.02 6.42 29.65
C ASP A 136 -2.48 6.37 29.62
N GLY A 137 -1.80 7.35 30.21
CA GLY A 137 -0.33 7.46 30.21
C GLY A 137 0.26 7.81 28.85
N SER A 138 -0.56 8.22 27.87
CA SER A 138 -0.11 8.46 26.49
C SER A 138 0.47 9.84 26.26
N GLU A 139 0.27 10.80 27.16
CA GLU A 139 0.70 12.19 26.95
C GLU A 139 1.26 12.85 28.21
N TYR A 140 2.42 13.48 28.04
CA TYR A 140 3.15 14.21 29.07
C TYR A 140 3.31 15.68 28.66
N LEU A 141 3.42 16.54 29.65
CA LEU A 141 3.76 17.94 29.49
C LEU A 141 5.27 18.13 29.70
N SER A 142 5.83 19.00 28.88
CA SER A 142 7.20 19.52 28.96
C SER A 142 7.15 21.06 29.03
N PRO A 143 8.22 21.74 29.48
CA PRO A 143 8.19 23.20 29.61
C PRO A 143 7.89 23.96 28.31
N THR A 144 8.15 23.32 27.17
CA THR A 144 8.07 23.94 25.83
C THR A 144 6.97 23.33 24.95
N GLY A 145 6.19 22.37 25.45
CA GLY A 145 5.20 21.65 24.65
C GLY A 145 4.71 20.38 25.33
N ARG A 146 4.25 19.41 24.54
CA ARG A 146 3.80 18.11 25.03
C ARG A 146 4.52 16.97 24.32
N ILE A 147 4.64 15.86 25.02
CA ILE A 147 5.28 14.64 24.54
C ILE A 147 4.22 13.54 24.53
N LYS A 148 3.97 12.95 23.36
CA LYS A 148 2.99 11.90 23.13
C LYS A 148 3.68 10.57 22.89
N ILE A 149 3.04 9.51 23.35
CA ILE A 149 3.42 8.12 23.15
C ILE A 149 2.36 7.49 22.26
N VAL A 150 2.75 7.08 21.06
CA VAL A 150 1.84 6.52 20.06
C VAL A 150 2.28 5.10 19.71
N SER A 151 1.39 4.12 19.88
CA SER A 151 1.66 2.75 19.46
C SER A 151 1.46 2.59 17.95
N HIS A 152 2.49 2.15 17.24
CA HIS A 152 2.41 1.85 15.81
C HIS A 152 2.68 0.37 15.54
N MET A 153 1.91 -0.20 14.62
CA MET A 153 2.16 -1.56 14.11
C MET A 153 3.29 -1.51 13.07
N VAL A 154 4.30 -2.37 13.24
CA VAL A 154 5.38 -2.52 12.26
C VAL A 154 4.89 -3.30 11.05
N GLN A 155 5.08 -2.73 9.86
CA GLN A 155 4.68 -3.33 8.59
C GLN A 155 5.89 -3.91 7.86
N SER A 156 5.86 -5.22 7.62
CA SER A 156 6.87 -5.94 6.82
C SER A 156 6.43 -6.18 5.37
N THR A 157 5.20 -5.83 5.03
CA THR A 157 4.60 -6.03 3.70
C THR A 157 3.93 -4.75 3.21
N GLY A 158 4.06 -4.43 1.93
CA GLY A 158 3.44 -3.24 1.37
C GLY A 158 3.95 -2.93 -0.04
N VAL A 159 3.61 -1.73 -0.53
CA VAL A 159 4.13 -1.22 -1.80
C VAL A 159 5.59 -0.82 -1.59
N THR A 160 6.49 -1.43 -2.36
CA THR A 160 7.90 -1.04 -2.41
C THR A 160 8.11 -0.03 -3.52
N ALA A 161 8.91 1.02 -3.25
CA ALA A 161 9.36 1.95 -4.27
C ALA A 161 10.88 1.90 -4.42
N VAL A 162 11.36 2.18 -5.64
CA VAL A 162 12.79 2.36 -5.92
C VAL A 162 13.26 3.61 -5.19
N LEU A 163 14.31 3.47 -4.38
CA LEU A 163 14.92 4.62 -3.72
C LEU A 163 15.62 5.50 -4.77
N PRO A 164 15.59 6.83 -4.62
CA PRO A 164 16.48 7.69 -5.39
C PRO A 164 17.91 7.25 -5.08
N GLU A 165 18.59 6.61 -6.03
CA GLU A 165 19.99 6.27 -5.87
C GLU A 165 20.78 7.59 -5.81
N GLU A 166 21.73 7.69 -4.88
CA GLU A 166 22.87 8.58 -5.12
C GLU A 166 23.42 8.17 -6.48
N THR A 167 23.48 9.11 -7.43
CA THR A 167 24.13 8.82 -8.71
C THR A 167 25.49 8.21 -8.38
N PRO A 168 25.79 6.96 -8.79
CA PRO A 168 27.05 6.34 -8.45
C PRO A 168 28.14 7.24 -9.04
N LYS A 169 28.87 7.94 -8.16
CA LYS A 169 30.01 8.75 -8.55
C LYS A 169 31.10 7.76 -8.93
N ARG A 170 31.14 7.35 -10.19
CA ARG A 170 32.36 6.77 -10.76
C ARG A 170 33.30 7.93 -11.00
N ASP A 171 34.41 7.97 -10.26
CA ASP A 171 35.49 8.95 -10.42
C ASP A 171 35.07 10.42 -10.23
N GLY A 172 34.16 10.70 -9.30
CA GLY A 172 33.84 12.07 -8.88
C GLY A 172 33.04 12.91 -9.89
N GLN A 173 32.57 12.32 -10.99
CA GLN A 173 31.69 12.98 -11.96
C GLN A 173 30.24 12.50 -11.81
N PRO A 174 29.24 13.39 -11.92
CA PRO A 174 27.83 12.98 -11.92
C PRO A 174 27.54 12.13 -13.16
N MET A 175 27.05 10.90 -12.94
CA MET A 175 26.72 9.96 -14.02
C MET A 175 25.50 10.46 -14.81
N ARG A 176 25.70 10.63 -16.12
CA ARG A 176 24.70 11.11 -17.08
C ARG A 176 23.68 10.02 -17.40
N LEU A 177 22.45 10.19 -16.89
CA LEU A 177 21.33 9.25 -17.05
C LEU A 177 20.76 9.18 -18.48
N ASP A 178 21.20 10.08 -19.37
CA ASP A 178 20.78 10.19 -20.77
C ASP A 178 21.51 9.23 -21.73
N ILE A 179 22.50 8.48 -21.24
CA ILE A 179 23.26 7.52 -22.05
C ILE A 179 23.02 6.11 -21.48
N PRO A 180 22.45 5.15 -22.24
CA PRO A 180 22.28 3.79 -21.77
C PRO A 180 23.67 3.16 -21.53
N HIS A 181 24.00 2.89 -20.27
CA HIS A 181 25.25 2.24 -19.88
C HIS A 181 25.03 0.72 -19.76
N PRO A 182 25.78 -0.11 -20.50
CA PRO A 182 25.75 -1.54 -20.31
C PRO A 182 26.53 -1.91 -19.05
N LEU A 183 25.95 -2.77 -18.19
CA LEU A 183 26.40 -3.22 -16.86
C LEU A 183 25.88 -2.30 -15.73
N THR A 184 24.73 -2.55 -15.11
CA THR A 184 24.41 -3.73 -14.29
C THR A 184 22.88 -3.88 -14.24
N GLN A 185 22.27 -4.35 -15.32
CA GLN A 185 20.85 -4.68 -15.32
C GLN A 185 20.64 -5.99 -14.54
N GLN A 186 20.57 -5.91 -13.22
CA GLN A 186 19.52 -6.66 -12.55
C GLN A 186 18.23 -5.94 -12.93
N ALA A 187 17.60 -6.38 -14.02
CA ALA A 187 16.23 -5.98 -14.30
C ALA A 187 15.43 -6.19 -13.00
N PRO A 188 14.74 -5.17 -12.46
CA PRO A 188 13.86 -5.40 -11.34
C PRO A 188 12.76 -6.31 -11.86
N ARG A 189 12.90 -7.61 -11.58
CA ARG A 189 11.80 -8.52 -11.77
C ARG A 189 10.68 -7.97 -10.90
N PHE A 190 9.50 -7.84 -11.50
CA PHE A 190 8.26 -7.59 -10.78
C PHE A 190 7.90 -8.87 -10.00
N ASP A 191 8.81 -9.30 -9.15
CA ASP A 191 8.68 -10.44 -8.29
C ASP A 191 8.34 -9.86 -6.93
N SER A 192 7.07 -10.05 -6.55
CA SER A 192 6.59 -9.97 -5.17
C SER A 192 7.23 -11.12 -4.36
N GLN A 193 8.55 -11.23 -4.41
CA GLN A 193 9.34 -12.15 -3.62
C GLN A 193 9.87 -11.36 -2.45
N GLN A 194 9.28 -11.63 -1.30
CA GLN A 194 9.84 -11.35 0.00
C GLN A 194 11.33 -11.69 -0.03
N ASP A 195 12.17 -10.67 0.16
CA ASP A 195 13.59 -10.87 0.33
C ASP A 195 13.82 -11.51 1.71
N LEU A 196 13.64 -12.83 1.77
CA LEU A 196 13.85 -13.66 2.97
C LEU A 196 15.33 -14.07 3.13
N SER A 197 16.25 -13.44 2.38
CA SER A 197 17.65 -13.85 2.35
C SER A 197 18.57 -12.92 3.16
N ARG A 198 18.62 -13.21 4.47
CA ARG A 198 19.67 -12.94 5.48
C ARG A 198 19.15 -12.15 6.69
N PRO A 199 19.22 -12.70 7.91
CA PRO A 199 19.12 -11.88 9.12
C PRO A 199 20.43 -11.09 9.25
N ARG A 200 20.47 -9.89 8.64
CA ARG A 200 21.62 -8.97 8.75
C ARG A 200 21.46 -8.08 9.98
N LYS A 201 21.85 -8.52 11.18
CA LYS A 201 22.18 -7.66 12.36
C LYS A 201 21.21 -6.50 12.75
N SER A 202 20.01 -6.41 12.19
CA SER A 202 19.15 -5.22 12.22
C SER A 202 17.76 -5.55 12.77
N GLU A 203 17.68 -6.33 13.84
CA GLU A 203 16.39 -6.54 14.54
C GLU A 203 15.91 -5.25 15.22
N ASP A 204 16.81 -4.28 15.41
CA ASP A 204 16.54 -3.04 16.15
C ASP A 204 16.40 -1.81 15.26
N THR A 205 16.28 -1.90 13.94
CA THR A 205 16.12 -0.71 13.08
C THR A 205 14.76 -0.70 12.40
N VAL A 206 14.07 0.43 12.49
CA VAL A 206 12.79 0.67 11.84
C VAL A 206 12.80 1.97 11.05
N PHE A 207 11.96 2.02 10.03
CA PHE A 207 11.84 3.17 9.13
C PHE A 207 10.44 3.78 9.28
N LEU A 208 10.37 5.04 9.71
CA LEU A 208 9.13 5.80 9.75
C LEU A 208 8.90 6.51 8.42
N ALA A 209 7.74 6.29 7.82
CA ALA A 209 7.24 7.12 6.73
C ALA A 209 6.54 8.33 7.35
N LEU A 210 7.03 9.53 7.04
CA LEU A 210 6.58 10.78 7.66
C LEU A 210 5.97 11.72 6.62
N HIS A 211 4.90 12.41 7.03
CA HIS A 211 4.33 13.55 6.31
C HIS A 211 4.37 14.78 7.21
N GLU A 212 5.02 15.82 6.72
CA GLU A 212 5.14 17.12 7.38
C GLU A 212 4.37 18.16 6.56
N SER A 213 3.41 18.80 7.20
CA SER A 213 2.75 20.02 6.74
C SER A 213 3.36 21.24 7.43
N PRO A 214 2.99 22.47 7.04
CA PRO A 214 3.53 23.67 7.69
C PRO A 214 3.24 23.78 9.19
N GLN A 215 2.20 23.10 9.67
CA GLN A 215 1.71 23.22 11.06
C GLN A 215 1.74 21.91 11.83
N THR A 216 1.81 20.77 11.14
CA THR A 216 1.68 19.44 11.74
C THR A 216 2.64 18.47 11.08
N ALA A 217 3.06 17.45 11.82
CA ALA A 217 3.66 16.27 11.23
C ALA A 217 2.93 15.04 11.75
N PHE A 218 2.89 13.98 10.97
CA PHE A 218 2.36 12.70 11.44
C PHE A 218 3.08 11.53 10.78
N CYS A 219 3.08 10.40 11.48
CA CYS A 219 3.64 9.16 10.99
C CYS A 219 2.61 8.44 10.12
N VAL A 220 2.89 8.35 8.81
CA VAL A 220 2.10 7.58 7.84
C VAL A 220 2.14 6.09 8.18
N GLY A 221 3.29 5.61 8.67
CA GLY A 221 3.47 4.24 9.13
C GLY A 221 4.91 3.91 9.51
N MET A 222 5.09 2.72 10.08
CA MET A 222 6.36 2.19 10.52
C MET A 222 6.67 0.88 9.80
N PHE A 223 7.88 0.75 9.28
CA PHE A 223 8.23 -0.33 8.34
C PHE A 223 9.56 -0.97 8.68
N THR A 224 9.71 -2.25 8.33
CA THR A 224 10.97 -2.99 8.49
C THR A 224 12.01 -2.66 7.42
N SER A 225 11.62 -1.99 6.33
CA SER A 225 12.56 -1.61 5.26
C SER A 225 12.30 -0.21 4.73
N LYS A 226 13.40 0.47 4.37
CA LYS A 226 13.39 1.81 3.78
C LYS A 226 12.57 1.90 2.50
N ASN A 227 12.62 0.87 1.65
CA ASN A 227 11.88 0.81 0.38
C ASN A 227 10.36 0.75 0.58
N LEU A 228 9.91 0.07 1.64
CA LEU A 228 8.49 0.00 2.02
C LEU A 228 8.02 1.34 2.59
N ALA A 229 8.80 1.93 3.51
CA ALA A 229 8.50 3.26 4.05
C ALA A 229 8.42 4.32 2.94
N TRP A 230 9.36 4.27 1.99
CA TRP A 230 9.34 5.19 0.85
C TRP A 230 8.14 4.97 -0.07
N GLY A 231 7.77 3.71 -0.32
CA GLY A 231 6.56 3.40 -1.07
C GLY A 231 5.29 3.91 -0.38
N ALA A 232 5.23 3.88 0.96
CA ALA A 232 4.14 4.45 1.73
C ALA A 232 4.09 5.99 1.64
N CYS A 233 5.24 6.69 1.73
CA CYS A 233 5.32 8.13 1.49
C CYS A 233 4.79 8.52 0.10
N LEU A 234 5.21 7.79 -0.95
CA LEU A 234 4.77 8.06 -2.31
C LEU A 234 3.28 7.76 -2.50
N LYS A 235 2.76 6.73 -1.84
CA LYS A 235 1.33 6.41 -1.85
C LYS A 235 0.51 7.51 -1.19
N ASP A 236 0.94 7.99 -0.02
CA ASP A 236 0.28 9.09 0.69
C ASP A 236 0.29 10.38 -0.13
N LYS A 237 1.45 10.74 -0.69
CA LYS A 237 1.61 11.87 -1.61
C LYS A 237 0.69 11.76 -2.83
N ALA A 238 0.59 10.58 -3.45
CA ALA A 238 -0.29 10.35 -4.60
C ALA A 238 -1.78 10.42 -4.21
N TRP A 239 -2.13 10.03 -2.99
CA TRP A 239 -3.49 10.17 -2.48
C TRP A 239 -3.87 11.65 -2.30
N LEU A 240 -2.95 12.46 -1.76
CA LEU A 240 -3.15 13.91 -1.65
C LEU A 240 -3.19 14.61 -3.02
N GLU A 241 -2.38 14.16 -3.98
CA GLU A 241 -2.41 14.68 -5.37
C GLU A 241 -3.73 14.36 -6.10
N ALA A 242 -4.43 13.31 -5.67
CA ALA A 242 -5.73 12.95 -6.23
C ALA A 242 -6.87 13.83 -5.67
N SER A 243 -6.74 14.33 -4.44
CA SER A 243 -7.71 15.27 -3.86
C SER A 243 -7.43 16.72 -4.24
N ASP A 244 -6.14 17.09 -4.32
CA ASP A 244 -5.72 18.47 -4.44
C ASP A 244 -4.55 18.67 -5.41
N ASN A 245 -4.44 19.89 -5.93
CA ASN A 245 -3.39 20.25 -6.88
C ASN A 245 -2.06 20.53 -6.17
N LEU A 246 -1.09 19.63 -6.36
CA LEU A 246 0.30 19.79 -5.93
C LEU A 246 1.14 20.49 -7.00
N THR A 247 1.76 21.60 -6.64
CA THR A 247 2.69 22.36 -7.48
C THR A 247 4.11 22.33 -6.91
N GLU A 248 5.10 22.82 -7.67
CA GLU A 248 6.49 22.98 -7.19
C GLU A 248 7.09 21.70 -6.57
N GLN A 249 6.93 20.57 -7.26
CA GLN A 249 7.41 19.28 -6.76
C GLN A 249 8.94 19.18 -6.89
N GLU A 250 9.59 18.82 -5.80
CA GLU A 250 11.04 18.68 -5.69
C GLU A 250 11.36 17.36 -5.00
N ARG A 251 12.27 16.58 -5.60
CA ARG A 251 12.79 15.34 -5.01
C ARG A 251 14.23 15.57 -4.62
N SER A 252 14.57 15.20 -3.40
CA SER A 252 15.91 15.32 -2.85
C SER A 252 16.26 14.12 -1.99
N VAL A 253 17.54 14.00 -1.67
CA VAL A 253 18.07 13.03 -0.72
C VAL A 253 18.60 13.83 0.46
N GLY A 254 18.10 13.54 1.67
CA GLY A 254 18.47 14.20 2.91
C GLY A 254 19.85 13.79 3.45
N GLU A 255 20.20 14.32 4.62
CA GLU A 255 21.55 14.22 5.22
C GLU A 255 21.97 12.78 5.58
N ASP A 256 21.02 11.84 5.74
CA ASP A 256 21.27 10.41 6.02
C ASP A 256 20.88 9.48 4.85
N ASN A 257 21.06 9.96 3.62
CA ASN A 257 20.59 9.28 2.41
C ASN A 257 19.08 8.99 2.45
N GLU A 258 18.32 9.83 3.16
CA GLU A 258 16.88 9.66 3.39
C GLU A 258 16.11 10.24 2.20
N PRO A 259 15.27 9.44 1.51
CA PRO A 259 14.50 9.95 0.38
C PRO A 259 13.49 10.99 0.86
N ARG A 260 13.48 12.14 0.19
CA ARG A 260 12.56 13.24 0.48
C ARG A 260 11.89 13.71 -0.80
N ILE A 261 10.60 14.00 -0.69
CA ILE A 261 9.85 14.73 -1.71
C ILE A 261 9.11 15.88 -1.03
N SER A 262 9.20 17.07 -1.60
CA SER A 262 8.45 18.24 -1.15
C SER A 262 7.61 18.77 -2.28
N ALA A 263 6.40 19.23 -1.96
CA ALA A 263 5.51 19.85 -2.92
C ALA A 263 4.72 20.97 -2.23
N ARG A 264 4.32 21.97 -3.00
CA ARG A 264 3.43 23.02 -2.54
C ARG A 264 1.99 22.62 -2.81
N LEU A 265 1.18 22.59 -1.76
CA LEU A 265 -0.26 22.44 -1.83
C LEU A 265 -0.91 23.83 -1.85
N VAL A 266 -1.76 24.09 -2.84
CA VAL A 266 -2.44 25.38 -2.97
C VAL A 266 -3.35 25.62 -1.76
N GLY A 267 -3.17 26.75 -1.07
CA GLY A 267 -3.94 27.10 0.13
C GLY A 267 -3.43 26.51 1.45
N SER A 268 -2.60 25.46 1.43
CA SER A 268 -2.08 24.80 2.64
C SER A 268 -0.59 25.02 2.87
N GLY A 269 0.19 25.35 1.83
CA GLY A 269 1.62 25.64 1.94
C GLY A 269 2.50 24.47 1.49
N ARG A 270 3.74 24.40 1.97
CA ARG A 270 4.70 23.35 1.54
C ARG A 270 4.56 22.11 2.43
N HIS A 271 4.35 20.97 1.79
CA HIS A 271 4.33 19.65 2.41
C HIS A 271 5.61 18.90 2.04
N CYS A 272 6.08 18.06 2.97
CA CYS A 272 7.23 17.20 2.79
C CYS A 272 6.88 15.76 3.18
N TRP A 273 7.26 14.80 2.35
CA TRP A 273 7.23 13.39 2.66
C TRP A 273 8.64 12.86 2.67
N PHE A 274 9.00 12.15 3.72
CA PHE A 274 10.35 11.62 3.88
C PHE A 274 10.33 10.38 4.77
N VAL A 275 11.40 9.59 4.66
CA VAL A 275 11.60 8.41 5.50
C VAL A 275 12.65 8.74 6.53
N ARG A 276 12.39 8.46 7.81
CA ARG A 276 13.37 8.58 8.88
C ARG A 276 13.75 7.23 9.47
N GLU A 277 15.03 6.97 9.63
CA GLU A 277 15.57 5.76 10.28
C GLU A 277 15.65 5.93 11.80
N PHE A 278 15.20 4.92 12.55
CA PHE A 278 15.31 4.88 14.01
C PHE A 278 15.83 3.53 14.48
N SER A 279 16.74 3.56 15.45
CA SER A 279 17.09 2.40 16.27
C SER A 279 16.11 2.25 17.42
N VAL A 280 15.45 1.10 17.54
CA VAL A 280 14.55 0.73 18.62
C VAL A 280 15.30 0.73 19.95
N ASP A 281 14.77 1.43 20.94
CA ASP A 281 15.39 1.65 22.26
C ASP A 281 16.79 2.30 22.21
N GLY A 282 17.19 2.84 21.05
CA GLY A 282 18.41 3.61 20.95
C GLY A 282 18.26 4.96 21.64
N MET A 283 19.37 5.45 22.22
CA MET A 283 19.42 6.85 22.65
C MET A 283 19.28 7.74 21.40
N GLY A 284 18.20 8.51 21.33
CA GLY A 284 17.92 9.40 20.20
C GLY A 284 19.16 10.21 19.82
N ARG A 285 19.46 10.26 18.52
CA ARG A 285 20.56 11.07 17.97
C ARG A 285 20.19 12.55 17.94
#